data_AF-A0A9X3DYE0-F1
#
_entry.id   AF-A0A9X3DYE0-F1
#
_cell.length_a   1.000
_cell.length_b   1.000
_cell.length_c   1.000
_cell.angle_alpha   90.00
_cell.angle_beta   90.00
_cell.angle_gamma   90.00
#
_symmetry.space_group_name_H-M   'P 1'
#
loop_
_entity.id
_entity.type
_entity.pdbx_description
1 polymer ?
#
loop_
_entity_poly.entity_id
_entity_poly.type
_entity_poly.pdbx_seq_one_letter_code
_entity_poly.pdbx_strand_id
1 'polypeptide(L)'
;MLVDLLLAIAHFLLVFAIVTVLAMELMLLKPGLAGAALEKLGRVDAIYGGAATLLVLAGFGRVFLGLKGSGFYVGNPVFWAKIIAFAALGLLSIQPTMRILAWRKAAKADPAFQPSPGEIAGVRRLVHAETAMLVVVAILASMMARGIGM
;
A
#
# COMPACT_ATOMS: atom_id res chain seq x y z
N MET A 1 4.48 -13.73 -24.05
CA MET A 1 5.50 -12.66 -24.08
C MET A 1 4.88 -11.27 -23.87
N LEU A 2 3.91 -10.81 -24.67
CA LEU A 2 3.31 -9.48 -24.50
C LEU A 2 2.52 -9.31 -23.17
N VAL A 3 1.65 -10.28 -22.82
CA VAL A 3 0.86 -10.22 -21.58
C VAL A 3 1.75 -10.15 -20.33
N ASP A 4 2.79 -10.98 -20.28
CA ASP A 4 3.77 -10.97 -19.19
C ASP A 4 4.50 -9.61 -19.07
N LEU A 5 4.93 -9.04 -20.21
CA LEU A 5 5.54 -7.71 -20.24
C LEU A 5 4.60 -6.62 -19.70
N LEU A 6 3.34 -6.60 -20.17
CA LEU A 6 2.35 -5.61 -19.72
C LEU A 6 2.05 -5.74 -18.23
N LEU A 7 1.88 -6.97 -17.73
CA LEU A 7 1.70 -7.23 -16.30
C LEU A 7 2.92 -6.80 -15.49
N ALA A 8 4.13 -6.99 -16.03
CA ALA A 8 5.34 -6.53 -15.37
C ALA A 8 5.42 -5.01 -15.27
N ILE A 9 5.17 -4.31 -16.37
CA ILE A 9 5.11 -2.83 -16.42
C ILE A 9 4.06 -2.32 -15.43
N ALA A 10 2.84 -2.84 -15.50
CA ALA A 10 1.76 -2.45 -14.61
C ALA A 10 2.13 -2.65 -13.13
N HIS A 11 2.70 -3.81 -12.80
CA HIS A 11 3.12 -4.12 -11.43
C HIS A 11 4.16 -3.11 -10.92
N PHE A 12 5.21 -2.79 -11.70
CA PHE A 12 6.23 -1.81 -11.29
C PHE A 12 5.66 -0.40 -11.15
N LEU A 13 4.84 0.06 -12.10
CA LEU A 13 4.20 1.37 -12.01
C LEU A 13 3.32 1.48 -10.76
N LEU A 14 2.58 0.41 -10.41
CA LEU A 14 1.77 0.36 -9.21
C LEU A 14 2.61 0.39 -7.93
N VAL A 15 3.76 -0.30 -7.89
CA VAL A 15 4.69 -0.19 -6.75
C VAL A 15 5.16 1.26 -6.57
N PHE A 16 5.59 1.94 -7.64
CA PHE A 16 6.02 3.33 -7.56
C PHE A 16 4.89 4.28 -7.15
N ALA A 17 3.67 4.03 -7.64
CA ALA A 17 2.49 4.78 -7.23
C ALA A 17 2.25 4.62 -5.72
N ILE A 18 2.28 3.40 -5.19
CA ILE A 18 2.11 3.10 -3.75
C ILE A 18 3.17 3.82 -2.91
N VAL A 19 4.45 3.74 -3.30
CA VAL A 19 5.54 4.45 -2.60
C VAL A 19 5.27 5.96 -2.57
N THR A 20 4.82 6.52 -3.69
CA THR A 20 4.56 7.95 -3.83
C THR A 20 3.38 8.38 -2.96
N VAL A 21 2.28 7.64 -2.95
CA VAL A 21 1.10 8.01 -2.13
C VAL A 21 1.37 7.85 -0.63
N LEU A 22 2.09 6.81 -0.20
CA LEU A 22 2.52 6.70 1.21
C LEU A 22 3.39 7.89 1.65
N ALA A 23 4.31 8.34 0.78
CA ALA A 23 5.09 9.53 1.04
C ALA A 23 4.20 10.79 1.12
N MET A 24 3.21 10.92 0.23
CA MET A 24 2.24 12.02 0.27
C MET A 24 1.39 12.02 1.55
N GLU A 25 0.96 10.85 2.04
CA GLU A 25 0.23 10.74 3.31
C GLU A 25 1.08 11.23 4.46
N LEU A 26 2.35 10.81 4.53
CA LEU A 26 3.29 11.31 5.54
C LEU A 26 3.51 12.83 5.42
N MET A 27 3.49 13.42 4.23
CA MET A 27 3.60 14.88 4.09
C MET A 27 2.33 15.62 4.55
N LEU A 28 1.16 15.00 4.39
CA LEU A 28 -0.13 15.58 4.77
C LEU A 28 -0.47 15.39 6.25
N LEU A 29 -0.05 14.28 6.85
CA LEU A 29 -0.20 13.95 8.27
C LEU A 29 0.75 14.79 9.13
N LYS A 30 0.38 16.06 9.32
CA LYS A 30 1.09 17.04 10.16
C LYS A 30 0.11 17.83 11.04
N PRO A 31 0.58 18.41 12.17
CA PRO A 31 -0.26 19.23 13.03
C PRO A 31 -0.97 20.37 12.27
N GLY A 32 -2.21 20.66 12.65
CA GLY A 32 -3.07 21.64 11.96
C GLY A 32 -3.78 21.10 10.71
N LEU A 33 -3.87 19.77 10.56
CA LEU A 33 -4.62 19.13 9.48
C LEU A 33 -6.11 19.50 9.57
N ALA A 34 -6.61 20.21 8.55
CA ALA A 34 -7.98 20.71 8.50
C ALA A 34 -8.48 20.86 7.05
N GLY A 35 -9.79 21.00 6.87
CA GLY A 35 -10.43 21.43 5.62
C GLY A 35 -9.90 20.73 4.37
N ALA A 36 -9.42 21.52 3.40
CA ALA A 36 -8.93 21.02 2.11
C ALA A 36 -7.75 20.03 2.23
N ALA A 37 -6.89 20.18 3.24
CA ALA A 37 -5.78 19.26 3.45
C ALA A 37 -6.27 17.88 3.93
N LEU A 38 -7.28 17.85 4.80
CA LEU A 38 -7.92 16.62 5.26
C LEU A 38 -8.68 15.90 4.13
N GLU A 39 -9.38 16.65 3.28
CA GLU A 39 -10.02 16.08 2.08
C GLU A 39 -8.98 15.52 1.09
N LYS A 40 -7.86 16.22 0.91
CA LYS A 40 -6.75 15.73 0.08
C LYS A 40 -6.16 14.45 0.66
N LEU A 41 -5.93 14.38 1.97
CA LEU A 41 -5.44 13.17 2.64
C LEU A 41 -6.36 11.97 2.36
N GLY A 42 -7.67 12.14 2.50
CA GLY A 42 -8.62 11.07 2.19
C GLY A 42 -8.66 10.63 0.73
N ARG A 43 -8.35 11.51 -0.22
CA ARG A 43 -8.21 11.12 -1.63
C ARG A 43 -6.91 10.34 -1.86
N VAL A 44 -5.83 10.74 -1.22
CA VAL A 44 -4.53 10.03 -1.31
C VAL A 44 -4.66 8.63 -0.72
N ASP A 45 -5.29 8.47 0.44
CA ASP A 45 -5.58 7.18 1.08
C ASP A 45 -6.45 6.27 0.20
N ALA A 46 -7.48 6.83 -0.45
CA ALA A 46 -8.29 6.07 -1.42
C ALA A 46 -7.48 5.62 -2.65
N ILE A 47 -6.57 6.46 -3.17
CA ILE A 47 -5.68 6.10 -4.27
C ILE A 47 -4.70 5.01 -3.84
N TYR A 48 -4.18 5.07 -2.61
CA TYR A 48 -3.36 4.01 -2.02
C TYR A 48 -4.10 2.67 -2.01
N GLY A 49 -5.32 2.62 -1.46
CA GLY A 49 -6.12 1.39 -1.42
C GLY A 49 -6.42 0.83 -2.81
N GLY A 50 -6.75 1.70 -3.77
CA GLY A 50 -6.96 1.31 -5.17
C GLY A 50 -5.69 0.77 -5.83
N ALA A 51 -4.56 1.44 -5.66
CA ALA A 51 -3.27 1.01 -6.21
C ALA A 51 -2.80 -0.31 -5.59
N ALA A 52 -2.96 -0.50 -4.28
CA ALA A 52 -2.65 -1.75 -3.59
C ALA A 52 -3.50 -2.92 -4.11
N THR A 53 -4.80 -2.69 -4.32
CA THR A 53 -5.71 -3.68 -4.90
C THR A 53 -5.27 -4.07 -6.32
N LEU A 54 -5.01 -3.09 -7.17
CA LEU A 54 -4.52 -3.33 -8.53
C LEU A 54 -3.17 -4.04 -8.54
N LEU A 55 -2.28 -3.73 -7.58
CA LEU A 55 -0.97 -4.37 -7.47
C LEU A 55 -1.11 -5.86 -7.19
N VAL A 56 -2.04 -6.25 -6.33
CA VAL A 56 -2.36 -7.67 -6.03
C VAL A 56 -2.88 -8.37 -7.28
N LEU A 57 -3.83 -7.74 -7.99
CA LEU A 57 -4.39 -8.30 -9.22
C LEU A 57 -3.30 -8.49 -10.29
N ALA A 58 -2.44 -7.49 -10.50
CA ALA A 58 -1.30 -7.60 -11.40
C ALA A 58 -0.32 -8.71 -10.94
N GLY A 59 -0.04 -8.79 -9.63
CA GLY A 59 0.83 -9.80 -9.04
C GLY A 59 0.35 -11.22 -9.28
N PHE A 60 -0.93 -11.51 -9.01
CA PHE A 60 -1.53 -12.82 -9.31
C PHE A 60 -1.66 -13.07 -10.82
N GLY A 61 -1.93 -12.03 -11.62
CA GLY A 61 -1.85 -12.11 -13.07
C GLY A 61 -0.49 -12.64 -13.52
N ARG A 62 0.61 -12.21 -12.90
CA ARG A 62 1.96 -12.73 -13.21
C ARG A 62 2.16 -14.19 -12.78
N VAL A 63 1.49 -14.65 -11.74
CA VAL A 63 1.55 -16.05 -11.28
C VAL A 63 0.84 -16.98 -12.26
N PHE A 64 -0.34 -16.60 -12.75
CA PHE A 64 -1.19 -17.46 -13.56
C PHE A 64 -1.04 -17.26 -15.07
N LEU A 65 -0.75 -16.04 -15.52
CA LEU A 65 -0.67 -15.65 -16.94
C LEU A 65 0.75 -15.25 -17.37
N GLY A 66 1.70 -15.20 -16.43
CA GLY A 66 3.09 -14.81 -16.68
C GLY A 66 3.97 -15.95 -17.18
N LEU A 67 5.17 -15.60 -17.64
CA LEU A 67 6.09 -16.53 -18.32
C LEU A 67 6.66 -17.64 -17.42
N LYS A 68 6.74 -17.44 -16.11
CA LYS A 68 7.36 -18.41 -15.19
C LYS A 68 6.44 -19.58 -14.82
N GLY A 69 5.13 -19.47 -15.07
CA GLY A 69 4.11 -20.42 -14.64
C GLY A 69 3.93 -20.47 -13.12
N SER A 70 2.82 -21.04 -12.66
CA SER A 70 2.45 -21.07 -11.24
C SER A 70 3.40 -21.91 -10.37
N GLY A 71 3.99 -22.97 -10.94
CA GLY A 71 4.92 -23.87 -10.25
C GLY A 71 6.15 -23.17 -9.68
N PHE A 72 6.65 -22.12 -10.35
CA PHE A 72 7.74 -21.28 -9.86
C PHE A 72 7.41 -20.57 -8.53
N TYR A 73 6.14 -20.23 -8.33
CA TYR A 73 5.70 -19.44 -7.19
C TYR A 73 5.23 -20.31 -6.02
N VAL A 74 4.32 -21.25 -6.28
CA VAL A 74 3.60 -21.97 -5.22
C VAL A 74 4.53 -22.85 -4.38
N GLY A 75 5.57 -23.41 -4.98
CA GLY A 75 6.58 -24.22 -4.28
C GLY A 75 7.62 -23.41 -3.51
N ASN A 76 7.70 -22.09 -3.70
CA ASN A 76 8.73 -21.26 -3.09
C ASN A 76 8.24 -20.65 -1.75
N PRO A 77 8.82 -21.00 -0.58
CA PRO A 77 8.43 -20.40 0.71
C PRO A 77 8.61 -18.87 0.77
N VAL A 78 9.55 -18.30 0.02
CA VAL A 78 9.75 -16.84 -0.09
C VAL A 78 8.56 -16.18 -0.78
N PHE A 79 7.91 -16.86 -1.72
CA PHE A 79 6.66 -16.37 -2.32
C PHE A 79 5.57 -16.23 -1.26
N TRP A 80 5.36 -17.25 -0.41
CA TRP A 80 4.37 -17.21 0.65
C TRP A 80 4.70 -16.18 1.73
N ALA A 81 5.97 -16.06 2.13
CA ALA A 81 6.40 -15.00 3.03
C ALA A 81 6.07 -13.60 2.48
N LYS A 82 6.28 -13.39 1.17
CA LYS A 82 5.92 -12.13 0.49
C LYS A 82 4.41 -11.89 0.50
N ILE A 83 3.60 -12.92 0.23
CA ILE A 83 2.13 -12.81 0.26
C ILE A 83 1.65 -12.45 1.67
N ILE A 84 2.18 -13.10 2.71
CA ILE A 84 1.86 -12.81 4.11
C ILE A 84 2.27 -11.38 4.48
N ALA A 85 3.47 -10.95 4.11
CA ALA A 85 3.94 -9.59 4.34
C ALA A 85 3.05 -8.54 3.66
N PHE A 86 2.63 -8.79 2.42
CA PHE A 86 1.72 -7.89 1.71
C PHE A 86 0.30 -7.90 2.32
N ALA A 87 -0.19 -9.04 2.78
CA ALA A 87 -1.47 -9.13 3.50
C ALA A 87 -1.41 -8.36 4.83
N ALA A 88 -0.30 -8.48 5.58
CA ALA A 88 -0.07 -7.72 6.80
C ALA A 88 -0.02 -6.21 6.53
N LEU A 89 0.61 -5.78 5.43
CA LEU A 89 0.59 -4.39 4.97
C LEU A 89 -0.86 -3.90 4.75
N GLY A 90 -1.68 -4.67 4.04
CA GLY A 90 -3.08 -4.32 3.82
C GLY A 90 -3.92 -4.29 5.10
N LEU A 91 -3.68 -5.21 6.04
CA LEU A 91 -4.37 -5.21 7.34
C LEU A 91 -3.97 -3.97 8.18
N LEU A 92 -2.69 -3.60 8.15
CA LEU A 92 -2.19 -2.42 8.84
C LEU A 92 -2.87 -1.15 8.32
N SER A 93 -3.17 -1.08 7.02
CA SER A 93 -3.82 0.08 6.38
C SER A 93 -5.28 0.28 6.71
N ILE A 94 -5.96 -0.73 7.24
CA ILE A 94 -7.37 -0.59 7.66
C ILE A 94 -7.49 0.51 8.72
N GLN A 95 -6.58 0.55 9.68
CA GLN A 95 -6.69 1.49 10.80
C GLN A 95 -6.50 2.97 10.38
N PRO A 96 -5.46 3.35 9.61
CA PRO A 96 -5.35 4.68 9.01
C PRO A 96 -6.58 5.08 8.19
N THR A 97 -7.01 4.23 7.27
CA THR A 97 -8.18 4.50 6.40
C THR A 97 -9.43 4.78 7.24
N MET A 98 -9.73 3.95 8.25
CA MET A 98 -10.89 4.15 9.10
C MET A 98 -10.84 5.46 9.90
N ARG A 99 -9.65 5.86 10.38
CA ARG A 99 -9.45 7.13 11.08
C ARG A 99 -9.63 8.33 10.15
N ILE A 100 -9.05 8.28 8.96
CA ILE A 100 -9.16 9.34 7.95
C ILE A 100 -10.63 9.51 7.52
N LEU A 101 -11.36 8.41 7.32
CA LEU A 101 -12.80 8.44 7.02
C LEU A 101 -13.61 9.06 8.16
N ALA A 102 -13.31 8.69 9.40
CA ALA A 102 -13.98 9.27 10.58
C ALA A 102 -13.73 10.78 10.69
N TRP A 103 -12.49 11.22 10.48
CA TRP A 103 -12.13 12.65 10.47
C TRP A 103 -12.83 13.42 9.37
N ARG A 104 -12.93 12.87 8.16
CA ARG A 104 -13.69 13.49 7.06
C ARG A 104 -15.17 13.60 7.39
N LYS A 105 -15.75 12.58 8.01
CA LYS A 105 -17.14 12.61 8.46
C LYS A 105 -17.35 13.72 9.51
N ALA A 106 -16.43 13.85 10.47
CA ALA A 106 -16.47 14.92 11.47
C ALA A 106 -16.32 16.30 10.85
N ALA A 107 -15.39 16.50 9.92
CA ALA A 107 -15.18 17.76 9.20
C ALA A 107 -16.36 18.20 8.33
N LYS A 108 -17.18 17.24 7.85
CA LYS A 108 -18.44 17.56 7.17
C LYS A 108 -19.52 18.07 8.13
N ALA A 109 -19.50 17.63 9.38
CA ALA A 109 -20.45 18.05 10.40
C ALA A 109 -20.02 19.37 11.07
N ASP A 110 -18.72 19.56 11.24
CA ASP A 110 -18.10 20.76 11.81
C ASP A 110 -16.91 21.22 10.95
N PRO A 111 -17.04 22.32 10.19
CA PRO A 111 -15.96 22.86 9.38
C PRO A 111 -14.71 23.28 10.17
N ALA A 112 -14.83 23.50 11.49
CA ALA A 112 -13.71 23.83 12.36
C ALA A 112 -13.00 22.58 12.91
N PHE A 113 -13.51 21.38 12.64
CA PHE A 113 -12.94 20.12 13.11
C PHE A 113 -11.48 19.95 12.67
N GLN A 114 -10.64 19.57 13.63
CA GLN A 114 -9.24 19.25 13.43
C GLN A 114 -8.87 18.04 14.29
N PRO A 115 -8.27 16.98 13.71
CA PRO A 115 -7.74 15.88 14.50
C PRO A 115 -6.69 16.38 15.48
N SER A 116 -6.69 15.84 16.69
CA SER A 116 -5.68 16.21 17.69
C SER A 116 -4.27 15.83 17.24
N PRO A 117 -3.21 16.53 17.70
CA PRO A 117 -1.83 16.18 17.38
C PRO A 117 -1.47 14.72 17.73
N GLY A 118 -2.05 14.19 18.81
CA GLY A 118 -1.85 12.79 19.23
C GLY A 118 -2.47 11.79 18.25
N GLU A 119 -3.67 12.07 17.75
CA GLU A 119 -4.31 11.25 16.71
C GLU A 119 -3.54 11.25 15.40
N ILE A 120 -3.06 12.43 14.96
CA ILE A 120 -2.23 12.56 13.76
C ILE A 120 -0.93 11.77 13.92
N ALA A 121 -0.26 11.91 15.07
CA ALA A 121 0.97 11.15 15.37
C ALA A 121 0.73 9.64 15.39
N GLY A 122 -0.42 9.19 15.91
CA GLY A 122 -0.82 7.79 15.90
C GLY A 122 -0.95 7.22 14.48
N VAL A 123 -1.71 7.90 13.61
CA VAL A 123 -1.86 7.49 12.20
C VAL A 123 -0.52 7.56 11.46
N ARG A 124 0.29 8.60 11.69
CA ARG A 124 1.62 8.73 11.08
C ARG A 124 2.54 7.56 11.41
N ARG A 125 2.52 7.04 12.64
CA ARG A 125 3.31 5.85 13.02
C ARG A 125 2.88 4.61 12.26
N LEU A 126 1.58 4.44 12.00
CA LEU A 126 1.06 3.34 11.21
C LEU A 126 1.53 3.45 9.75
N VAL A 127 1.46 4.64 9.15
CA VAL A 127 1.96 4.86 7.77
C VAL A 127 3.48 4.65 7.66
N HIS A 128 4.25 4.97 8.71
CA HIS A 128 5.66 4.59 8.77
C HIS A 128 5.85 3.07 8.82
N ALA A 129 5.03 2.36 9.59
CA ALA A 129 5.07 0.89 9.65
C ALA A 129 4.64 0.25 8.31
N GLU A 130 3.68 0.83 7.59
CA GLU A 130 3.31 0.42 6.22
C GLU A 130 4.48 0.59 5.26
N THR A 131 5.17 1.74 5.33
CA THR A 131 6.35 2.01 4.51
C THR A 131 7.45 0.98 4.79
N ALA A 132 7.70 0.65 6.06
CA ALA A 132 8.67 -0.38 6.44
C ALA A 132 8.25 -1.78 5.93
N MET A 133 6.97 -2.14 6.05
CA MET A 133 6.45 -3.41 5.55
C MET A 133 6.54 -3.51 4.02
N LEU A 134 6.30 -2.42 3.30
CA LEU A 134 6.49 -2.38 1.84
C LEU A 134 7.95 -2.65 1.45
N VAL A 135 8.92 -2.16 2.22
CA VAL A 135 10.35 -2.49 2.02
C VAL A 135 10.59 -3.99 2.23
N VAL A 136 10.00 -4.60 3.26
CA VAL A 136 10.09 -6.05 3.49
C VAL A 136 9.53 -6.83 2.29
N VAL A 137 8.37 -6.43 1.76
CA VAL A 137 7.79 -7.03 0.54
C VAL A 137 8.75 -6.92 -0.64
N ALA A 138 9.40 -5.77 -0.84
CA ALA A 138 10.35 -5.55 -1.94
C ALA A 138 11.61 -6.43 -1.81
N ILE A 139 12.12 -6.63 -0.59
CA ILE A 139 13.24 -7.54 -0.30
C ILE A 139 12.85 -8.97 -0.66
N LEU A 140 11.71 -9.46 -0.17
CA LEU A 140 11.23 -10.82 -0.45
C LEU A 140 10.99 -11.04 -1.94
N ALA A 141 10.43 -10.05 -2.63
CA ALA A 141 10.26 -10.08 -4.09
C ALA A 141 11.61 -10.22 -4.82
N SER A 142 12.63 -9.47 -4.38
CA SER A 142 13.98 -9.50 -4.94
C SER A 142 14.70 -10.83 -4.68
N MET A 143 14.54 -11.40 -3.48
CA MET A 143 15.07 -12.72 -3.12
C MET A 143 14.48 -13.81 -4.01
N MET A 144 13.15 -13.87 -4.13
CA MET A 144 12.44 -14.84 -4.96
C MET A 144 12.84 -14.70 -6.45
N ALA A 145 13.02 -13.47 -6.94
CA ALA A 145 13.44 -13.23 -8.32
C ALA A 145 14.84 -13.81 -8.64
N ARG A 146 15.70 -13.97 -7.62
CA ARG A 146 17.09 -14.41 -7.74
C ARG A 146 17.33 -15.90 -7.47
N GLY A 147 16.29 -16.69 -7.23
CA GLY A 147 16.51 -18.12 -6.97
C GLY A 147 16.22 -18.59 -5.55
N ILE A 148 16.13 -17.66 -4.60
CA ILE A 148 16.14 -18.02 -3.18
C ILE A 148 14.82 -18.71 -2.82
N GLY A 149 14.91 -19.87 -2.18
CA GLY A 149 13.76 -20.69 -1.79
C GLY A 149 13.21 -21.58 -2.92
N MET A 150 13.98 -21.84 -3.98
CA MET A 150 13.63 -22.84 -4.99
C MET A 150 14.52 -24.07 -4.89
#